data_AF-A0AAV0I0V0-F1
#
_entry.id   AF-A0AAV0I0V0-F1
#
_cell.length_a   1.000
_cell.length_b   1.000
_cell.length_c   1.000
_cell.angle_alpha   90.00
_cell.angle_beta   90.00
_cell.angle_gamma   90.00
#
_symmetry.space_group_name_H-M   'P 1'
#
loop_
_entity.id
_entity.type
_entity.pdbx_description
1 polymer ?
#
loop_
_entity_poly.entity_id
_entity_poly.type
_entity_poly.pdbx_seq_one_letter_code
_entity_poly.pdbx_strand_id
1 'polypeptide(L)'
;MEPYSEPASAASEIFAEELISAVDIYHRGELIFSRAVETETGTGWFRCSPFRVDLLDPKDTCPTRIPRPETESGCRELGEELTLSWVLVDPAGRRAVNLSSHRPVSVQKHWLSGDVHARFAVVLAGEKGAASESVQCGIVVTCGGGVEEGAMHVREVSLQMENLDGMYMSGKESLGVLGRAFGGARKGMKRERGREEGGRRYEEFLAMKRRRRERKLRAEGAMDTLCMASAVFVFASLAFLFLWGR
;
A
#
# COMPACT_ATOMS: atom_id res chain seq x y z
N MET A 1 10.85 54.59 -0.90
CA MET A 1 11.23 53.29 -0.31
C MET A 1 9.94 52.69 0.24
N GLU A 2 9.15 52.09 -0.66
CA GLU A 2 7.93 51.40 -0.26
C GLU A 2 8.29 50.05 0.36
N PRO A 3 7.64 49.64 1.45
CA PRO A 3 7.83 48.31 1.99
C PRO A 3 7.19 47.30 1.03
N TYR A 4 7.99 46.33 0.59
CA TYR A 4 7.55 45.16 -0.15
C TYR A 4 6.54 44.39 0.70
N SER A 5 5.26 44.49 0.34
CA SER A 5 4.21 43.60 0.81
C SER A 5 4.42 42.25 0.13
N GLU A 6 4.95 41.27 0.86
CA GLU A 6 4.90 39.87 0.43
C GLU A 6 3.43 39.44 0.28
N PRO A 7 3.00 38.92 -0.87
CA PRO A 7 1.66 38.37 -0.99
C PRO A 7 1.61 37.06 -0.21
N ALA A 8 0.77 37.04 0.83
CA ALA A 8 0.29 35.84 1.49
C ALA A 8 -0.34 34.88 0.48
N SER A 9 0.41 33.89 0.01
CA SER A 9 -0.15 32.73 -0.69
C SER A 9 -0.60 31.69 0.35
N ALA A 10 -1.62 32.07 1.11
CA ALA A 10 -2.43 31.17 1.90
C ALA A 10 -3.33 30.34 0.96
N ALA A 11 -2.81 29.20 0.51
CA ALA A 11 -3.65 28.03 0.35
C ALA A 11 -3.23 27.09 1.46
N SER A 12 -3.80 27.28 2.66
CA SER A 12 -3.82 26.22 3.64
C SER A 12 -4.47 25.04 2.94
N GLU A 13 -3.69 24.02 2.55
CA GLU A 13 -4.22 22.70 2.32
C GLU A 13 -4.90 22.33 3.64
N ILE A 14 -6.22 22.54 3.72
CA ILE A 14 -7.02 22.09 4.85
C ILE A 14 -7.04 20.57 4.69
N PHE A 15 -5.99 19.95 5.20
CA PHE A 15 -5.96 18.53 5.43
C PHE A 15 -7.12 18.23 6.37
N ALA A 16 -7.91 17.22 6.02
CA ALA A 16 -8.91 16.70 6.94
C ALA A 16 -8.22 16.50 8.30
N GLU A 17 -8.78 17.05 9.37
CA GLU A 17 -8.29 16.86 10.73
C GLU A 17 -8.70 15.49 11.29
N GLU A 18 -9.66 14.88 10.63
CA GLU A 18 -10.20 13.56 10.92
C GLU A 18 -10.56 12.84 9.60
N LEU A 19 -10.35 11.53 9.57
CA LEU A 19 -10.84 10.65 8.51
C LEU A 19 -11.63 9.51 9.13
N ILE A 20 -12.72 9.10 8.47
CA ILE A 20 -13.50 7.93 8.87
C ILE A 20 -13.28 6.82 7.85
N SER A 21 -12.86 5.65 8.32
CA SER A 21 -12.79 4.43 7.51
C SER A 21 -13.98 3.54 7.82
N ALA A 22 -14.84 3.30 6.83
CA ALA A 22 -15.96 2.36 6.91
C ALA A 22 -15.66 1.14 6.03
N VAL A 23 -15.66 -0.05 6.61
CA VAL A 23 -15.15 -1.26 5.97
C VAL A 23 -16.11 -2.42 6.15
N ASP A 24 -16.45 -3.05 5.03
CA ASP A 24 -17.24 -4.27 4.97
C ASP A 24 -16.49 -5.35 4.19
N ILE A 25 -16.46 -6.57 4.73
CA ILE A 25 -15.89 -7.75 4.09
C ILE A 25 -16.97 -8.81 3.96
N TYR A 26 -17.09 -9.37 2.76
CA TYR A 26 -18.05 -10.41 2.44
C TYR A 26 -17.35 -11.66 1.93
N HIS A 27 -17.94 -12.82 2.23
CA HIS A 27 -17.58 -14.11 1.68
C HIS A 27 -18.82 -14.73 1.06
N ARG A 28 -18.78 -15.06 -0.24
CA ARG A 28 -19.95 -15.57 -1.00
C ARG A 28 -21.19 -14.67 -0.90
N GLY A 29 -20.98 -13.37 -0.73
CA GLY A 29 -22.05 -12.38 -0.55
C GLY A 29 -22.60 -12.25 0.87
N GLU A 30 -22.16 -13.08 1.81
CA GLU A 30 -22.50 -12.95 3.24
C GLU A 30 -21.48 -12.05 3.96
N LEU A 31 -21.96 -11.13 4.80
CA LEU A 31 -21.11 -10.23 5.58
C LEU A 31 -20.39 -11.00 6.68
N ILE A 32 -19.06 -10.98 6.68
CA ILE A 32 -18.21 -11.66 7.67
C ILE A 32 -17.49 -10.71 8.62
N PHE A 33 -17.34 -9.43 8.23
CA PHE A 33 -16.70 -8.40 9.04
C PHE A 33 -17.22 -7.03 8.62
N SER A 34 -17.56 -6.19 9.59
CA SER A 34 -17.91 -4.79 9.37
C SER A 34 -17.40 -3.94 10.52
N ARG A 35 -16.71 -2.84 10.22
CA ARG A 35 -16.22 -1.89 11.24
C ARG A 35 -16.11 -0.50 10.64
N ALA A 36 -16.36 0.50 11.49
CA ALA A 36 -16.03 1.89 11.22
C ALA A 36 -15.03 2.38 12.27
N VAL A 37 -13.99 3.10 11.85
CA VAL A 37 -13.00 3.71 12.74
C VAL A 37 -12.75 5.16 12.34
N GLU A 38 -12.62 6.02 13.34
CA GLU A 38 -12.19 7.41 13.19
C GLU A 38 -10.67 7.46 13.35
N THR A 39 -10.01 8.28 12.52
CA THR A 39 -8.56 8.46 12.53
C THR A 39 -8.27 9.95 12.62
N GLU A 40 -7.64 10.37 13.72
CA GLU A 40 -7.19 11.73 13.90
C GLU A 40 -5.92 11.99 13.08
N THR A 41 -5.98 12.98 12.19
CA THR A 41 -4.94 13.28 11.20
C THR A 41 -4.27 14.63 11.43
N GLY A 42 -4.76 15.40 12.40
CA GLY A 42 -4.18 16.67 12.84
C GLY A 42 -2.87 16.53 13.61
N THR A 43 -2.62 15.38 14.24
CA THR A 43 -1.45 15.19 15.12
C THR A 43 -0.13 15.16 14.35
N GLY A 44 0.92 15.71 14.97
CA GLY A 44 2.28 15.63 14.43
C GLY A 44 2.77 14.18 14.30
N TRP A 45 2.34 13.30 15.21
CA TRP A 45 2.65 11.87 15.17
C TRP A 45 2.12 11.23 13.89
N PHE A 46 0.82 11.38 13.61
CA PHE A 46 0.21 10.86 12.39
C PHE A 46 0.92 11.37 11.14
N ARG A 47 1.18 12.69 11.08
CA ARG A 47 1.79 13.34 9.92
C ARG A 47 3.19 12.85 9.62
N CYS A 48 3.95 12.44 10.63
CA CYS A 48 5.33 11.95 10.48
C CYS A 48 5.44 10.42 10.44
N SER A 49 4.46 9.68 10.97
CA SER A 49 4.43 8.22 10.95
C SER A 49 3.97 7.67 9.59
N PRO A 50 4.36 6.44 9.22
CA PRO A 50 3.75 5.74 8.10
C PRO A 50 2.22 5.72 8.20
N PHE A 51 1.54 6.03 7.09
CA PHE A 51 0.09 5.98 7.02
C PHE A 51 -0.38 4.53 7.14
N ARG A 52 -1.10 4.26 8.22
CA ARG A 52 -1.68 2.96 8.51
C ARG A 52 -3.00 3.13 9.26
N VAL A 53 -4.01 2.40 8.83
CA VAL A 53 -5.30 2.28 9.53
C VAL A 53 -5.55 0.81 9.81
N ASP A 54 -5.56 0.44 11.09
CA ASP A 54 -5.86 -0.92 11.55
C ASP A 54 -7.29 -0.94 12.12
N LEU A 55 -8.09 -1.95 11.74
CA LEU A 55 -9.45 -2.13 12.23
C LEU A 55 -9.56 -3.17 13.34
N LEU A 56 -8.46 -3.82 13.71
CA LEU A 56 -8.41 -4.82 14.77
C LEU A 56 -7.14 -4.58 15.58
N ASP A 57 -7.28 -4.63 16.91
CA ASP A 57 -6.12 -4.73 17.77
C ASP A 57 -5.44 -6.09 17.56
N PRO A 58 -4.11 -6.22 17.72
CA PRO A 58 -3.40 -7.47 17.50
C PRO A 58 -3.88 -8.67 18.34
N LYS A 59 -4.66 -8.41 19.39
CA LYS A 59 -5.25 -9.41 20.29
C LYS A 59 -6.70 -9.76 19.92
N ASP A 60 -7.35 -8.92 19.13
CA ASP A 60 -8.73 -9.08 18.74
C ASP A 60 -8.82 -10.01 17.54
N THR A 61 -9.82 -10.89 17.56
CA THR A 61 -10.13 -11.74 16.42
C THR A 61 -11.65 -11.83 16.24
N CYS A 62 -12.11 -11.91 15.00
CA CYS A 62 -13.53 -12.07 14.70
C CYS A 62 -13.78 -13.46 14.10
N PRO A 63 -14.61 -14.32 14.73
CA PRO A 63 -14.93 -15.63 14.18
C PRO A 63 -15.65 -15.51 12.84
N THR A 64 -15.35 -16.41 11.91
CA THR A 64 -16.06 -16.53 10.63
C THR A 64 -16.56 -17.96 10.42
N ARG A 65 -17.45 -18.15 9.45
CA ARG A 65 -17.89 -19.48 9.01
C ARG A 65 -16.99 -20.08 7.92
N ILE A 66 -15.87 -19.43 7.63
CA ILE A 66 -15.01 -19.81 6.51
C ILE A 66 -14.14 -21.00 6.94
N PRO A 67 -14.22 -22.14 6.23
CA PRO A 67 -13.37 -23.28 6.54
C PRO A 67 -11.92 -22.97 6.16
N ARG A 68 -10.98 -23.55 6.91
CA ARG A 68 -9.56 -23.38 6.60
C ARG A 68 -9.22 -24.10 5.29
N PRO A 69 -8.61 -23.42 4.30
CA PRO A 69 -8.21 -24.08 3.07
C PRO A 69 -7.01 -25.01 3.31
N GLU A 70 -7.17 -26.28 2.92
CA GLU A 70 -6.11 -27.29 3.04
C GLU A 70 -5.07 -27.14 1.93
N THR A 71 -5.52 -26.86 0.71
CA THR A 71 -4.69 -26.76 -0.51
C THR A 71 -4.50 -25.32 -0.98
N GLU A 72 -3.53 -25.09 -1.87
CA GLU A 72 -3.35 -23.80 -2.55
C GLU A 72 -4.54 -23.46 -3.45
N SER A 73 -5.15 -24.46 -4.11
CA SER A 73 -6.36 -24.25 -4.92
C SER A 73 -7.53 -23.74 -4.08
N GLY A 74 -7.73 -24.29 -2.88
CA GLY A 74 -8.74 -23.81 -1.93
C GLY A 74 -8.47 -22.38 -1.45
N CYS A 75 -7.19 -21.98 -1.32
CA CYS A 75 -6.86 -20.59 -1.02
C CYS A 75 -7.23 -19.65 -2.17
N ARG A 76 -7.08 -20.09 -3.42
CA ARG A 76 -7.46 -19.30 -4.59
C ARG A 76 -8.98 -19.14 -4.69
N GLU A 77 -9.72 -20.23 -4.53
CA GLU A 77 -11.19 -20.22 -4.52
C GLU A 77 -11.74 -19.31 -3.42
N LEU A 78 -11.19 -19.40 -2.20
CA LEU A 78 -11.52 -18.50 -1.11
C LEU A 78 -11.30 -17.03 -1.51
N GLY A 79 -10.19 -16.74 -2.19
CA GLY A 79 -9.92 -15.40 -2.73
C GLY A 79 -10.93 -14.92 -3.77
N GLU A 80 -11.43 -15.81 -4.61
CA GLU A 80 -12.44 -15.50 -5.62
C GLU A 80 -13.81 -15.17 -5.00
N GLU A 81 -14.10 -15.73 -3.83
CA GLU A 81 -15.33 -15.58 -3.07
C GLU A 81 -15.32 -14.41 -2.07
N LEU A 82 -14.14 -13.88 -1.75
CA LEU A 82 -13.97 -12.70 -0.90
C LEU A 82 -14.22 -11.41 -1.68
N THR A 83 -14.97 -10.51 -1.06
CA THR A 83 -15.07 -9.12 -1.52
C THR A 83 -14.95 -8.15 -0.37
N LEU A 84 -14.44 -6.96 -0.66
CA LEU A 84 -14.21 -5.93 0.35
C LEU A 84 -14.64 -4.56 -0.20
N SER A 85 -15.21 -3.74 0.67
CA SER A 85 -15.44 -2.31 0.43
C SER A 85 -14.74 -1.53 1.54
N TRP A 86 -13.78 -0.68 1.19
CA TRP A 86 -13.17 0.26 2.12
C TRP A 86 -13.49 1.67 1.66
N VAL A 87 -14.41 2.33 2.35
CA VAL A 87 -14.78 3.71 2.06
C VAL A 87 -14.11 4.61 3.07
N LEU A 88 -13.23 5.48 2.57
CA LEU A 88 -12.65 6.55 3.35
C LEU A 88 -13.52 7.79 3.19
N VAL A 89 -13.87 8.44 4.29
CA VAL A 89 -14.71 9.62 4.34
C VAL A 89 -13.93 10.76 4.98
N ASP A 90 -13.94 11.91 4.31
CA ASP A 90 -13.50 13.20 4.85
C ASP A 90 -14.76 13.97 5.27
N PRO A 91 -15.09 13.99 6.58
CA PRO A 91 -16.31 14.60 7.09
C PRO A 91 -16.31 16.11 6.88
N ALA A 92 -15.16 16.77 7.08
CA ALA A 92 -15.02 18.22 6.89
C ALA A 92 -15.23 18.62 5.41
N GLY A 93 -14.65 17.84 4.50
CA GLY A 93 -14.79 18.02 3.05
C GLY A 93 -16.07 17.45 2.45
N ARG A 94 -16.92 16.79 3.25
CA ARG A 94 -18.17 16.10 2.82
C ARG A 94 -17.98 15.21 1.59
N ARG A 95 -16.90 14.45 1.56
CA ARG A 95 -16.47 13.67 0.40
C ARG A 95 -16.01 12.29 0.83
N ALA A 96 -16.19 11.32 -0.06
CA ALA A 96 -15.85 9.93 0.19
C ALA A 96 -15.15 9.31 -1.02
N VAL A 97 -14.27 8.36 -0.78
CA VAL A 97 -13.57 7.60 -1.83
C VAL A 97 -13.50 6.14 -1.42
N ASN A 98 -13.75 5.24 -2.38
CA ASN A 98 -13.53 3.82 -2.16
C ASN A 98 -12.08 3.47 -2.51
N LEU A 99 -11.35 2.89 -1.55
CA LEU A 99 -9.95 2.51 -1.66
C LEU A 99 -9.74 1.00 -1.90
N SER A 100 -10.82 0.27 -2.20
CA SER A 100 -10.78 -1.17 -2.44
C SER A 100 -10.95 -1.53 -3.91
N SER A 101 -10.23 -2.57 -4.35
CA SER A 101 -10.40 -3.18 -5.67
C SER A 101 -11.65 -4.06 -5.80
N HIS A 102 -12.51 -4.06 -4.78
CA HIS A 102 -13.65 -4.96 -4.58
C HIS A 102 -13.29 -6.44 -4.42
N ARG A 103 -12.41 -7.02 -5.25
CA ARG A 103 -11.85 -8.38 -5.07
C ARG A 103 -10.35 -8.35 -4.78
N PRO A 104 -9.80 -9.41 -4.16
CA PRO A 104 -8.38 -9.52 -3.91
C PRO A 104 -7.58 -9.47 -5.21
N VAL A 105 -6.44 -8.79 -5.17
CA VAL A 105 -5.41 -8.80 -6.22
C VAL A 105 -4.38 -9.91 -6.00
N SER A 106 -4.27 -10.42 -4.78
CA SER A 106 -3.46 -11.61 -4.45
C SER A 106 -3.98 -12.28 -3.19
N VAL A 107 -4.00 -13.60 -3.17
CA VAL A 107 -4.25 -14.39 -1.96
C VAL A 107 -3.09 -15.35 -1.75
N GLN A 108 -2.54 -15.36 -0.54
CA GLN A 108 -1.36 -16.16 -0.19
C GLN A 108 -1.58 -16.83 1.15
N LYS A 109 -1.27 -18.12 1.24
CA LYS A 109 -1.20 -18.84 2.51
C LYS A 109 0.20 -18.70 3.09
N HIS A 110 0.30 -18.21 4.31
CA HIS A 110 1.56 -18.15 5.03
C HIS A 110 2.00 -19.57 5.38
N TRP A 111 3.22 -19.95 4.99
CA TRP A 111 3.68 -21.34 5.06
C TRP A 111 3.78 -21.88 6.50
N LEU A 112 4.14 -21.04 7.48
CA LEU A 112 4.36 -21.45 8.86
C LEU A 112 3.07 -21.45 9.69
N SER A 113 2.36 -20.32 9.73
CA SER A 113 1.13 -20.20 10.51
C SER A 113 -0.07 -20.83 9.80
N GLY A 114 0.00 -20.95 8.48
CA GLY A 114 -1.10 -21.35 7.62
C GLY A 114 -2.25 -20.33 7.62
N ASP A 115 -1.98 -19.08 7.98
CA ASP A 115 -2.91 -17.95 7.81
C ASP A 115 -3.04 -17.61 6.33
N VAL A 116 -4.22 -17.14 5.94
CA VAL A 116 -4.52 -16.68 4.59
C VAL A 116 -4.48 -15.16 4.57
N HIS A 117 -3.60 -14.60 3.75
CA HIS A 117 -3.50 -13.17 3.50
C HIS A 117 -4.16 -12.84 2.16
N ALA A 118 -5.30 -12.17 2.22
CA ALA A 118 -5.95 -11.59 1.05
C ALA A 118 -5.55 -10.11 0.92
N ARG A 119 -4.93 -9.73 -0.20
CA ARG A 119 -4.58 -8.34 -0.48
C ARG A 119 -5.54 -7.75 -1.47
N PHE A 120 -6.00 -6.54 -1.20
CA PHE A 120 -6.76 -5.69 -2.12
C PHE A 120 -5.93 -4.46 -2.40
N ALA A 121 -6.02 -3.89 -3.60
CA ALA A 121 -5.21 -2.74 -3.92
C ALA A 121 -5.83 -1.84 -4.98
N VAL A 122 -5.78 -0.54 -4.77
CA VAL A 122 -6.04 0.46 -5.81
C VAL A 122 -4.81 1.34 -6.00
N VAL A 123 -4.61 1.80 -7.23
CA VAL A 123 -3.52 2.72 -7.56
C VAL A 123 -4.09 4.12 -7.76
N LEU A 124 -3.62 5.04 -6.94
CA LEU A 124 -3.95 6.45 -7.01
C LEU A 124 -2.83 7.22 -7.72
N ALA A 125 -3.22 8.23 -8.48
CA ALA A 125 -2.28 9.19 -9.03
C ALA A 125 -1.87 10.19 -7.95
N GLY A 126 -0.57 10.37 -7.75
CA GLY A 126 -0.04 11.44 -6.91
C GLY A 126 0.58 12.54 -7.75
N GLU A 127 1.76 13.01 -7.35
CA GLU A 127 2.40 14.16 -7.96
C GLU A 127 3.32 13.74 -9.11
N LYS A 128 3.11 14.31 -10.30
CA LYS A 128 3.90 13.96 -11.50
C LYS A 128 5.38 14.29 -11.28
N GLY A 129 6.26 13.35 -11.64
CA GLY A 129 7.71 13.52 -11.52
C GLY A 129 8.27 13.25 -10.11
N ALA A 130 7.43 12.99 -9.11
CA ALA A 130 7.86 12.59 -7.77
C ALA A 130 7.86 11.06 -7.60
N ALA A 131 8.50 10.55 -6.54
CA ALA A 131 8.40 9.13 -6.17
C ALA A 131 6.96 8.70 -5.84
N SER A 132 6.11 9.67 -5.47
CA SER A 132 4.68 9.54 -5.21
C SER A 132 3.80 9.68 -6.46
N GLU A 133 4.35 9.69 -7.68
CA GLU A 133 3.56 9.81 -8.92
C GLU A 133 2.45 8.76 -9.03
N SER A 134 2.74 7.54 -8.57
CA SER A 134 1.75 6.48 -8.39
C SER A 134 1.88 5.92 -7.00
N VAL A 135 0.73 5.75 -6.35
CA VAL A 135 0.65 5.28 -4.97
C VAL A 135 -0.33 4.14 -4.89
N GLN A 136 0.13 3.02 -4.37
CA GLN A 136 -0.71 1.89 -4.06
C GLN A 136 -1.35 2.10 -2.69
N CYS A 137 -2.68 2.10 -2.64
CA CYS A 137 -3.43 1.87 -1.41
C CYS A 137 -3.64 0.37 -1.26
N GLY A 138 -2.86 -0.27 -0.39
CA GLY A 138 -2.90 -1.69 -0.13
C GLY A 138 -3.70 -1.99 1.12
N ILE A 139 -4.70 -2.87 0.99
CA ILE A 139 -5.46 -3.40 2.11
C ILE A 139 -5.06 -4.86 2.30
N VAL A 140 -4.78 -5.26 3.54
CA VAL A 140 -4.46 -6.63 3.91
C VAL A 140 -5.53 -7.14 4.85
N VAL A 141 -6.11 -8.30 4.51
CA VAL A 141 -7.01 -9.07 5.37
C VAL A 141 -6.32 -10.38 5.69
N THR A 142 -6.11 -10.64 6.98
CA THR A 142 -5.51 -11.87 7.47
C THR A 142 -6.57 -12.73 8.14
N CYS A 143 -6.82 -13.90 7.57
CA CYS A 143 -7.72 -14.92 8.12
C CYS A 143 -6.89 -16.11 8.62
N GLY A 144 -7.02 -16.46 9.89
CA GLY A 144 -6.19 -17.48 10.55
C GLY A 144 -6.96 -18.43 11.44
N GLY A 145 -6.30 -19.46 11.97
CA GLY A 145 -6.94 -20.45 12.85
C GLY A 145 -7.56 -19.81 14.11
N GLY A 146 -8.80 -20.18 14.41
CA GLY A 146 -9.50 -19.83 15.65
C GLY A 146 -9.11 -20.69 16.84
N VAL A 147 -9.66 -20.37 18.01
CA VAL A 147 -9.58 -21.23 19.21
C VAL A 147 -10.46 -22.48 19.03
N GLU A 148 -11.52 -22.41 18.22
CA GLU A 148 -12.39 -23.54 17.87
C GLU A 148 -11.94 -24.25 16.58
N GLU A 149 -12.01 -25.58 16.59
CA GLU A 149 -11.57 -26.47 15.50
C GLU A 149 -12.41 -26.26 14.23
N GLY A 150 -11.76 -25.85 13.13
CA GLY A 150 -12.29 -25.93 11.76
C GLY A 150 -12.56 -24.60 11.04
N ALA A 151 -12.87 -23.52 11.77
CA ALA A 151 -13.25 -22.23 11.17
C ALA A 151 -12.20 -21.12 11.37
N MET A 152 -11.97 -20.31 10.33
CA MET A 152 -11.03 -19.20 10.40
C MET A 152 -11.61 -17.99 11.12
N HIS A 153 -10.72 -17.18 11.70
CA HIS A 153 -11.03 -15.88 12.26
C HIS A 153 -10.34 -14.79 11.46
N VAL A 154 -10.98 -13.63 11.30
CA VAL A 154 -10.32 -12.42 10.84
C VAL A 154 -9.44 -11.90 11.98
N ARG A 155 -8.14 -11.77 11.74
CA ARG A 155 -7.13 -11.37 12.74
C ARG A 155 -6.52 -10.01 12.46
N GLU A 156 -6.44 -9.62 11.20
CA GLU A 156 -5.93 -8.32 10.79
C GLU A 156 -6.75 -7.81 9.63
N VAL A 157 -7.13 -6.54 9.70
CA VAL A 157 -7.67 -5.78 8.57
C VAL A 157 -6.99 -4.42 8.61
N SER A 158 -6.07 -4.18 7.68
CA SER A 158 -5.23 -2.98 7.68
C SER A 158 -5.14 -2.34 6.30
N LEU A 159 -5.10 -1.00 6.26
CA LEU A 159 -4.86 -0.20 5.06
C LEU A 159 -3.52 0.54 5.19
N GLN A 160 -2.69 0.47 4.16
CA GLN A 160 -1.40 1.16 4.07
C GLN A 160 -1.20 1.78 2.69
N MET A 161 -0.43 2.88 2.62
CA MET A 161 -0.10 3.56 1.36
C MET A 161 1.39 3.42 1.04
N GLU A 162 1.70 2.92 -0.15
CA GLU A 162 3.06 2.61 -0.59
C GLU A 162 3.36 3.30 -1.93
N ASN A 163 4.54 3.91 -2.05
CA ASN A 163 4.98 4.56 -3.28
C ASN A 163 5.63 3.57 -4.28
N LEU A 164 6.06 4.07 -5.45
CA LEU A 164 6.71 3.25 -6.48
C LEU A 164 8.02 2.58 -6.05
N ASP A 165 8.70 3.14 -5.05
CA ASP A 165 9.93 2.57 -4.49
C ASP A 165 9.66 1.44 -3.49
N GLY A 166 8.41 1.29 -3.07
CA GLY A 166 7.99 0.33 -2.08
C GLY A 166 8.13 0.83 -0.63
N MET A 167 8.21 2.15 -0.46
CA MET A 167 8.30 2.79 0.85
C MET A 167 6.90 3.21 1.29
N TYR A 168 6.57 2.96 2.56
CA TYR A 168 5.34 3.46 3.15
C TYR A 168 5.37 4.98 3.23
N MET A 169 4.30 5.59 2.78
CA MET A 169 4.14 7.04 2.79
C MET A 169 3.81 7.50 4.21
N SER A 170 4.30 8.67 4.59
CA SER A 170 3.89 9.32 5.84
C SER A 170 2.41 9.71 5.80
N GLY A 171 1.79 9.94 6.97
CA GLY A 171 0.42 10.45 7.04
C GLY A 171 0.25 11.75 6.26
N LYS A 172 1.23 12.67 6.34
CA LYS A 172 1.20 13.95 5.59
C LYS A 172 1.17 13.73 4.07
N GLU A 173 2.09 12.93 3.55
CA GLU A 173 2.15 12.66 2.10
C GLU A 173 0.90 11.93 1.61
N SER A 174 0.41 10.99 2.42
CA SER A 174 -0.79 10.20 2.13
C SER A 174 -2.04 11.07 2.06
N LEU A 175 -2.21 12.03 2.98
CA LEU A 175 -3.29 13.01 2.93
C LEU A 175 -3.26 13.86 1.66
N GLY A 176 -2.07 14.25 1.18
CA GLY A 176 -1.93 14.99 -0.09
C GLY A 176 -2.41 14.18 -1.30
N VAL A 177 -2.15 12.87 -1.32
CA VAL A 177 -2.64 11.96 -2.37
C VAL A 177 -4.15 11.74 -2.26
N LEU A 178 -4.65 11.47 -1.04
CA LEU A 178 -6.07 11.26 -0.79
C LEU A 178 -6.89 12.51 -1.12
N GLY A 179 -6.38 13.70 -0.79
CA GLY A 179 -7.00 14.99 -1.12
C GLY A 179 -7.30 15.13 -2.61
N ARG A 180 -6.38 14.66 -3.47
CA ARG A 180 -6.56 14.60 -4.93
C ARG A 180 -7.56 13.51 -5.35
N ALA A 181 -7.48 12.33 -4.75
CA ALA A 181 -8.37 11.20 -5.05
C ALA A 181 -9.84 11.54 -4.76
N PHE A 182 -10.12 12.22 -3.64
CA PHE A 182 -11.46 12.72 -3.32
C PHE A 182 -12.02 13.70 -4.38
N GLY A 183 -11.16 14.50 -5.03
CA GLY A 183 -11.56 15.43 -6.09
C GLY A 183 -11.95 14.73 -7.41
N GLY A 184 -11.43 13.53 -7.65
CA GLY A 184 -11.68 12.75 -8.87
C GLY A 184 -12.93 11.87 -8.85
N ALA A 185 -13.53 11.65 -7.68
CA ALA A 185 -14.60 10.66 -7.47
C ALA A 185 -15.97 11.02 -8.11
N ARG A 186 -16.11 12.19 -8.75
CA ARG A 186 -17.38 12.66 -9.35
C ARG A 186 -17.85 11.88 -10.59
N LYS A 187 -17.04 10.98 -11.15
CA LYS A 187 -17.47 10.13 -12.27
C LYS A 187 -17.84 8.75 -11.76
N GLY A 188 -19.15 8.48 -11.76
CA GLY A 188 -19.73 7.16 -11.49
C GLY A 188 -19.07 6.09 -12.36
N MET A 189 -18.11 5.39 -11.78
CA MET A 189 -17.39 4.29 -12.39
C MET A 189 -18.37 3.11 -12.41
N LYS A 190 -18.92 2.77 -13.59
CA LYS A 190 -19.67 1.52 -13.75
C LYS A 190 -18.79 0.39 -13.17
N ARG A 191 -19.29 -0.29 -12.13
CA ARG A 191 -18.54 -1.24 -11.27
C ARG A 191 -17.65 -2.20 -12.06
N GLU A 192 -18.14 -2.70 -13.20
CA GLU A 192 -17.45 -3.68 -14.03
C GLU A 192 -16.31 -3.10 -14.87
N ARG A 193 -16.57 -2.01 -15.62
CA ARG A 193 -15.53 -1.30 -16.37
C ARG A 193 -14.45 -0.73 -15.44
N GLY A 194 -14.85 -0.27 -14.26
CA GLY A 194 -13.94 0.22 -13.25
C GLY A 194 -13.01 -0.85 -12.67
N ARG A 195 -13.48 -2.09 -12.64
CA ARG A 195 -12.74 -3.24 -12.13
C ARG A 195 -11.60 -3.64 -13.07
N GLU A 196 -11.87 -3.76 -14.36
CA GLU A 196 -10.83 -4.05 -15.37
C GLU A 196 -9.79 -2.94 -15.41
N GLU A 197 -10.23 -1.68 -15.40
CA GLU A 197 -9.34 -0.52 -15.37
C GLU A 197 -8.48 -0.49 -14.08
N GLY A 198 -9.06 -0.84 -12.93
CA GLY A 198 -8.34 -0.94 -11.66
C GLY A 198 -7.29 -2.04 -11.64
N GLY A 199 -7.65 -3.24 -12.11
CA GLY A 199 -6.72 -4.37 -12.24
C GLY A 199 -5.54 -4.04 -13.17
N ARG A 200 -5.82 -3.44 -14.33
CA ARG A 200 -4.79 -3.02 -15.28
C ARG A 200 -3.83 -2.00 -14.68
N ARG A 201 -4.35 -0.99 -13.97
CA ARG A 201 -3.53 0.01 -13.26
C ARG A 201 -2.63 -0.63 -12.21
N TYR A 202 -3.14 -1.63 -11.49
CA TYR A 202 -2.36 -2.37 -10.51
C TYR A 202 -1.23 -3.18 -11.15
N GLU A 203 -1.49 -3.89 -12.25
CA GLU A 203 -0.46 -4.60 -13.00
C GLU A 203 0.60 -3.66 -13.59
N GLU A 204 0.17 -2.53 -14.16
CA GLU A 204 1.07 -1.46 -14.63
C GLU A 204 1.96 -0.94 -13.49
N PHE A 205 1.39 -0.72 -12.30
CA PHE A 205 2.13 -0.31 -11.10
C PHE A 205 3.19 -1.35 -10.69
N LEU A 206 2.82 -2.64 -10.65
CA LEU A 206 3.76 -3.73 -10.34
C LEU A 206 4.88 -3.82 -11.39
N ALA A 207 4.56 -3.65 -12.67
CA ALA A 207 5.55 -3.62 -13.74
C ALA A 207 6.52 -2.44 -13.59
N MET A 208 6.01 -1.24 -13.25
CA MET A 208 6.84 -0.07 -12.95
C MET A 208 7.76 -0.30 -11.75
N LYS A 209 7.23 -0.87 -10.65
CA LYS A 209 8.00 -1.22 -9.45
C LYS A 209 9.13 -2.20 -9.78
N ARG A 210 8.84 -3.23 -10.59
CA ARG A 210 9.84 -4.21 -11.06
C ARG A 210 10.93 -3.55 -11.90
N ARG A 211 10.55 -2.76 -12.90
CA ARG A 211 11.51 -2.02 -13.76
C ARG A 211 12.41 -1.09 -12.95
N ARG A 212 11.85 -0.41 -11.94
CA ARG A 212 12.62 0.50 -11.07
C ARG A 212 13.61 -0.26 -10.20
N ARG A 213 13.21 -1.40 -9.62
CA ARG A 213 14.11 -2.30 -8.88
C ARG A 213 15.25 -2.84 -9.74
N GLU A 214 14.94 -3.30 -10.95
CA GLU A 214 15.95 -3.80 -11.90
C GLU A 214 16.97 -2.71 -12.27
N ARG A 215 16.52 -1.46 -12.48
CA ARG A 215 17.43 -0.32 -12.75
C ARG A 215 18.35 -0.03 -11.57
N LYS A 216 17.84 -0.05 -10.34
CA LYS A 216 18.65 0.15 -9.13
C LYS A 216 19.69 -0.96 -8.97
N LEU A 217 19.28 -2.23 -9.09
CA LEU A 217 20.19 -3.37 -9.03
C LEU A 217 21.28 -3.32 -10.10
N ARG A 218 20.94 -2.88 -11.33
CA ARG A 218 21.95 -2.69 -12.39
C ARG A 218 22.93 -1.56 -12.07
N ALA A 219 22.44 -0.46 -11.51
CA ALA A 219 23.30 0.65 -11.11
C ALA A 219 24.25 0.26 -9.97
N GLU A 220 23.72 -0.41 -8.94
CA GLU A 220 24.50 -0.96 -7.82
C GLU A 220 25.55 -1.96 -8.34
N GLY A 221 25.15 -2.92 -9.18
CA GLY A 221 26.09 -3.88 -9.77
C GLY A 221 27.17 -3.23 -10.66
N ALA A 222 26.84 -2.14 -11.36
CA ALA A 222 27.83 -1.37 -12.11
C ALA A 222 28.84 -0.65 -11.19
N MET A 223 28.37 -0.09 -10.07
CA MET A 223 29.24 0.53 -9.06
C MET A 223 30.15 -0.50 -8.40
N ASP A 224 29.64 -1.68 -8.03
CA ASP A 224 30.43 -2.77 -7.46
C ASP A 224 31.50 -3.25 -8.44
N THR A 225 31.15 -3.41 -9.72
CA THR A 225 32.10 -3.82 -10.77
C THR A 225 33.23 -2.79 -10.92
N LEU A 226 32.90 -1.49 -10.93
CA LEU A 226 33.89 -0.42 -11.00
C LEU A 226 34.80 -0.40 -9.77
N CYS A 227 34.23 -0.59 -8.58
CA CYS A 227 34.98 -0.68 -7.33
C CYS A 227 35.97 -1.86 -7.37
N MET A 228 35.51 -3.05 -7.75
CA MET A 228 36.36 -4.24 -7.86
C MET A 228 37.46 -4.07 -8.91
N ALA A 229 37.14 -3.51 -10.09
CA ALA A 229 38.13 -3.25 -11.12
C ALA A 229 39.20 -2.25 -10.65
N SER A 230 38.80 -1.20 -9.94
CA SER A 230 39.74 -0.22 -9.38
C SER A 230 40.68 -0.83 -8.34
N ALA A 231 40.17 -1.70 -7.47
CA ALA A 231 40.99 -2.42 -6.49
C ALA A 231 42.01 -3.32 -7.17
N VAL A 232 41.59 -4.12 -8.17
CA VAL A 232 42.49 -4.99 -8.96
C VAL A 232 43.59 -4.17 -9.65
N PHE A 233 43.24 -3.00 -10.22
CA PHE A 233 44.20 -2.12 -10.86
C PHE A 233 45.25 -1.55 -9.88
N VAL A 234 44.82 -1.14 -8.69
CA VAL A 234 45.73 -0.68 -7.62
C VAL A 234 46.64 -1.82 -7.16
N PHE A 235 46.11 -3.02 -6.93
CA PHE A 235 46.93 -4.17 -6.55
C PHE A 235 47.95 -4.55 -7.64
N ALA A 236 47.53 -4.58 -8.91
CA ALA A 236 48.41 -4.91 -10.04
C ALA A 236 49.53 -3.88 -10.22
N SER A 237 49.21 -2.58 -10.11
CA SER A 237 50.21 -1.50 -10.20
C SER A 237 51.21 -1.54 -9.05
N LEU A 238 50.75 -1.78 -7.81
CA LEU A 238 51.66 -1.97 -6.66
C LEU A 238 52.57 -3.19 -6.86
N ALA A 239 52.03 -4.34 -7.27
CA ALA A 239 52.82 -5.54 -7.53
C ALA A 239 53.86 -5.33 -8.64
N PHE A 240 53.48 -4.63 -9.72
CA PHE A 240 54.39 -4.26 -10.81
C PHE A 240 55.55 -3.39 -10.30
N LEU A 241 55.27 -2.36 -9.50
CA LEU A 241 56.29 -1.49 -8.91
C LEU A 241 57.23 -2.27 -7.98
N PHE A 242 56.73 -3.21 -7.18
CA PHE A 242 57.54 -4.05 -6.30
C PHE A 242 58.45 -5.03 -7.06
N LEU A 243 57.96 -5.61 -8.16
CA LEU A 243 58.71 -6.59 -8.95
C LEU A 243 59.76 -5.94 -9.86
N TRP A 244 59.52 -4.73 -10.36
CA TRP A 244 60.42 -4.03 -11.29
C TRP A 244 61.29 -2.95 -10.64
N GLY A 245 60.98 -2.55 -9.39
CA GLY A 245 61.76 -1.60 -8.60
C GLY A 245 62.82 -2.23 -7.68
N ARG A 246 63.03 -3.55 -7.77
CA ARG A 246 64.17 -4.28 -7.17
C ARG A 246 65.25 -4.51 -8.21
#